data_AF-A0A0N4VUQ8-F1
#
_entry.id   AF-A0A0N4VUQ8-F1
#
_cell.length_a   1.000
_cell.length_b   1.000
_cell.length_c   1.000
_cell.angle_alpha   90.00
_cell.angle_beta   90.00
_cell.angle_gamma   90.00
#
_symmetry.space_group_name_H-M   'P 1'
#
loop_
_entity.id
_entity.type
_entity.pdbx_description
1 polymer ?
#
loop_
_entity_poly.entity_id
_entity_poly.type
_entity_poly.pdbx_seq_one_letter_code
_entity_poly.pdbx_strand_id
1 'polypeptide(L)'
;DINGCVGARVDVGCSDDFARSRRESPSFKVRVELPVKRDPVLNSVSGQKSKVVDVLQNEIINQGAFNLEKVLPNGRPDLTSFQLLDEFHCQSGQVTVDDVCVPCAPGSFHSVLSSQCELCPEGEYQPLPGRTDCFKCPPGHVTAGPGAIAENECKADCEPGHFFDMSSSKCEPCGFGFFQPQGGSFECTACGVGKTTMTETATSDEECRDECPDGEQLSSSGSCQSCPFGSYRTRGEHKQCVLCPTGTTTESVGATRREQCNTPLCKAGQFLVKETKHCQYCPRGTFQDEEQHTTCKMCPTDHTTAAQGATAESQCYSTNQCATGEDNCSWHAHCIDLPDDNDVPSFQCKCKPGYRGNGTYCQDACTNYCLNDGVCKKNPVGYVECACKENFSGER
;
A
#
# COMPACT_ATOMS: atom_id res chain seq x y z
N ASP A 1 -33.30 67.71 -4.04
CA ASP A 1 -34.74 68.02 -4.17
C ASP A 1 -35.61 66.80 -3.96
N ILE A 2 -36.69 66.96 -3.21
CA ILE A 2 -37.62 65.89 -2.77
C ILE A 2 -38.37 65.20 -3.93
N ASN A 3 -38.28 65.74 -5.16
CA ASN A 3 -38.89 65.17 -6.37
C ASN A 3 -37.89 64.99 -7.54
N GLY A 4 -36.59 65.08 -7.31
CA GLY A 4 -35.58 64.83 -8.35
C GLY A 4 -35.22 63.34 -8.40
N CYS A 5 -35.21 62.73 -9.60
CA CYS A 5 -34.60 61.41 -9.80
C CYS A 5 -33.09 61.50 -9.53
N VAL A 6 -32.69 61.39 -8.26
CA VAL A 6 -31.28 61.41 -7.84
C VAL A 6 -30.58 60.20 -8.46
N GLY A 7 -29.59 60.46 -9.32
CA GLY A 7 -28.82 59.42 -10.00
C GLY A 7 -29.27 59.10 -11.43
N ALA A 8 -30.21 59.86 -12.00
CA ALA A 8 -30.54 59.76 -13.42
C ALA A 8 -29.30 60.07 -14.29
N ARG A 9 -29.00 59.20 -15.25
CA ARG A 9 -27.90 59.39 -16.22
C ARG A 9 -28.48 59.57 -17.62
N VAL A 10 -27.97 60.55 -18.33
CA VAL A 10 -28.32 60.80 -19.74
C VAL A 10 -27.03 60.79 -20.52
N ASP A 11 -26.92 59.86 -21.46
CA ASP A 11 -25.81 59.76 -22.41
C ASP A 11 -26.32 60.07 -23.81
N VAL A 12 -25.59 60.92 -24.54
CA VAL A 12 -25.96 61.40 -25.87
C VAL A 12 -24.82 61.08 -26.83
N GLY A 13 -25.01 60.04 -27.64
CA GLY A 13 -24.10 59.69 -28.72
C GLY A 13 -24.43 60.47 -29.99
N CYS A 14 -23.46 61.22 -30.50
CA CYS A 14 -23.52 61.83 -31.83
C CYS A 14 -22.94 60.84 -32.85
N SER A 15 -23.63 60.55 -33.95
CA SER A 15 -23.02 59.79 -35.06
C SER A 15 -22.01 60.69 -35.78
N ASP A 16 -20.77 60.24 -35.94
CA ASP A 16 -19.69 60.96 -36.64
C ASP A 16 -19.81 60.89 -38.19
N ASP A 17 -21.02 60.70 -38.71
CA ASP A 17 -21.30 60.79 -40.16
C ASP A 17 -21.35 62.24 -40.67
N PHE A 18 -20.82 63.19 -39.91
CA PHE A 18 -20.68 64.60 -40.33
C PHE A 18 -19.73 64.79 -41.52
N ALA A 19 -18.92 63.79 -41.87
CA ALA A 19 -17.87 63.96 -42.88
C ALA A 19 -18.28 63.67 -44.33
N ARG A 20 -19.36 62.92 -44.63
CA ARG A 20 -19.69 62.55 -46.04
C ARG A 20 -21.17 62.28 -46.34
N SER A 21 -22.10 63.20 -46.07
CA SER A 21 -23.38 63.22 -46.81
C SER A 21 -24.07 64.58 -46.73
N ARG A 22 -24.32 65.21 -47.88
CA ARG A 22 -24.89 66.57 -47.97
C ARG A 22 -26.43 66.59 -47.91
N ARG A 23 -27.08 65.53 -47.41
CA ARG A 23 -28.55 65.39 -47.42
C ARG A 23 -29.21 64.72 -46.21
N GLU A 24 -28.48 64.28 -45.19
CA GLU A 24 -29.10 63.69 -43.99
C GLU A 24 -29.03 64.65 -42.80
N SER A 25 -30.15 64.81 -42.10
CA SER A 25 -30.24 65.60 -40.87
C SER A 25 -29.43 64.90 -39.75
N PRO A 26 -28.75 65.67 -38.87
CA PRO A 26 -27.98 65.07 -37.78
C PRO A 26 -28.91 64.26 -36.86
N SER A 27 -28.53 63.01 -36.58
CA SER A 27 -29.24 62.12 -35.65
C SER A 27 -28.44 61.95 -34.36
N PHE A 28 -29.16 61.90 -33.23
CA PHE A 28 -28.58 61.75 -31.90
C PHE A 28 -29.19 60.52 -31.24
N LYS A 29 -28.34 59.65 -30.69
CA LYS A 29 -28.80 58.52 -29.88
C LYS A 29 -28.76 58.94 -28.41
N VAL A 30 -29.92 58.93 -27.76
CA VAL A 30 -30.03 59.31 -26.35
C VAL A 30 -30.34 58.07 -25.52
N ARG A 31 -29.49 57.77 -24.53
CA ARG A 31 -29.73 56.73 -23.53
C ARG A 31 -30.01 57.40 -22.20
N VAL A 32 -31.18 57.11 -21.62
CA VAL A 32 -31.60 57.63 -20.31
C VAL A 32 -31.73 56.47 -19.34
N GLU A 33 -30.98 56.52 -18.24
CA GLU A 33 -31.07 55.56 -17.14
C GLU A 33 -31.69 56.25 -15.93
N LEU A 34 -32.81 55.71 -15.43
CA LEU A 34 -33.55 56.26 -14.31
C LEU A 34 -33.55 55.27 -13.14
N PRO A 35 -32.91 55.59 -12.00
CA PRO A 35 -33.01 54.73 -10.82
C PRO A 35 -34.39 54.85 -10.18
N VAL A 36 -35.13 53.75 -10.13
CA VAL A 36 -36.48 53.67 -9.54
C VAL A 36 -36.39 53.00 -8.17
N LYS A 37 -36.81 53.70 -7.11
CA LYS A 37 -36.80 53.15 -5.73
C LYS A 37 -38.09 52.42 -5.33
N ARG A 38 -39.19 52.68 -6.03
CA ARG A 38 -40.53 52.14 -5.73
C ARG A 38 -41.30 51.90 -7.03
N ASP A 39 -41.73 50.67 -7.23
CA ASP A 39 -42.58 50.22 -8.34
C ASP A 39 -43.55 49.14 -7.78
N PRO A 40 -44.87 49.19 -8.00
CA PRO A 40 -45.65 50.22 -8.73
C PRO A 40 -45.73 51.57 -8.00
N VAL A 41 -45.83 52.65 -8.78
CA VAL A 41 -46.06 54.01 -8.27
C VAL A 41 -47.54 54.28 -8.07
N LEU A 42 -47.86 55.07 -7.03
CA LEU A 42 -49.22 55.51 -6.74
C LEU A 42 -49.45 56.87 -7.40
N ASN A 43 -50.47 56.97 -8.25
CA ASN A 43 -50.90 58.25 -8.77
C ASN A 43 -51.52 59.09 -7.64
N SER A 44 -50.99 60.29 -7.40
CA SER A 44 -51.42 61.18 -6.30
C SER A 44 -52.83 61.74 -6.46
N VAL A 45 -53.38 61.70 -7.67
CA VAL A 45 -54.71 62.25 -8.02
C VAL A 45 -55.76 61.15 -8.10
N SER A 46 -55.43 60.01 -8.73
CA SER A 46 -56.39 58.91 -8.94
C SER A 46 -56.30 57.78 -7.92
N GLY A 47 -55.22 57.73 -7.12
CA GLY A 47 -54.95 56.63 -6.17
C GLY A 47 -54.64 55.29 -6.83
N GLN A 48 -54.57 55.23 -8.16
CA GLN A 48 -54.30 54.01 -8.92
C GLN A 48 -52.81 53.66 -8.85
N LYS A 49 -52.53 52.35 -8.71
CA LYS A 49 -51.17 51.80 -8.83
C LYS A 49 -50.88 51.45 -10.28
N SER A 50 -49.77 51.94 -10.81
CA SER A 50 -49.30 51.63 -12.17
C SER A 50 -47.80 51.33 -12.13
N LYS A 51 -47.32 50.43 -12.99
CA LYS A 51 -45.87 50.22 -13.12
C LYS A 51 -45.20 51.48 -13.67
N VAL A 52 -43.99 51.76 -13.22
CA VAL A 52 -43.23 52.93 -13.69
C VAL A 52 -42.99 52.85 -15.19
N VAL A 53 -42.76 51.65 -15.73
CA VAL A 53 -42.60 51.40 -17.17
C VAL A 53 -43.84 51.87 -17.95
N ASP A 54 -45.04 51.48 -17.51
CA ASP A 54 -46.31 51.84 -18.16
C ASP A 54 -46.56 53.35 -18.12
N VAL A 55 -46.24 53.98 -16.99
CA VAL A 55 -46.37 55.44 -16.81
C VAL A 55 -45.41 56.17 -17.74
N LEU A 56 -44.13 55.78 -17.76
CA LEU A 56 -43.12 56.39 -18.63
C LEU A 56 -43.47 56.20 -20.10
N GLN A 57 -43.91 55.01 -20.51
CA GLN A 57 -44.33 54.74 -21.87
C GLN A 57 -45.50 55.64 -22.30
N ASN A 58 -46.52 55.79 -21.45
CA ASN A 58 -47.66 56.66 -21.73
C ASN A 58 -47.28 58.15 -21.80
N GLU A 59 -46.44 58.63 -20.88
CA GLU A 59 -45.96 60.02 -20.89
C GLU A 59 -45.13 60.34 -22.13
N ILE A 60 -44.22 59.42 -22.51
CA ILE A 60 -43.31 59.61 -23.64
C ILE A 60 -44.04 59.54 -24.97
N ILE A 61 -44.90 58.53 -25.16
CA ILE A 61 -45.55 58.26 -26.46
C ILE A 61 -46.83 59.08 -26.63
N ASN A 62 -47.69 59.15 -25.61
CA ASN A 62 -49.03 59.73 -25.75
C ASN A 62 -49.13 61.18 -25.27
N GLN A 63 -48.36 61.57 -24.26
CA GLN A 63 -48.39 62.94 -23.71
C GLN A 63 -47.26 63.84 -24.21
N GLY A 64 -46.35 63.30 -25.04
CA GLY A 64 -45.31 64.08 -25.70
C GLY A 64 -44.25 64.64 -24.72
N ALA A 65 -43.89 63.87 -23.69
CA ALA A 65 -42.94 64.30 -22.66
C ALA A 65 -41.57 64.74 -23.22
N PHE A 66 -41.11 64.17 -24.34
CA PHE A 66 -39.89 64.61 -25.03
C PHE A 66 -40.19 65.69 -26.08
N ASN A 67 -40.53 66.90 -25.63
CA ASN A 67 -40.59 68.07 -26.50
C ASN A 67 -39.21 68.76 -26.58
N LEU A 68 -38.53 68.57 -27.71
CA LEU A 68 -37.20 69.11 -27.98
C LEU A 68 -37.21 70.53 -28.57
N GLU A 69 -38.37 71.13 -28.87
CA GLU A 69 -38.46 72.44 -29.56
C GLU A 69 -37.74 73.57 -28.82
N LYS A 70 -37.64 73.49 -27.49
CA LYS A 70 -36.95 74.48 -26.64
C LYS A 70 -35.43 74.41 -26.72
N VAL A 71 -34.86 73.29 -27.19
CA VAL A 71 -33.41 73.03 -27.20
C VAL A 71 -32.89 72.81 -28.62
N LEU A 72 -33.69 72.18 -29.48
CA LEU A 72 -33.43 71.94 -30.90
C LEU A 72 -34.65 72.40 -31.72
N PRO A 73 -34.63 73.60 -32.31
CA PRO A 73 -35.72 74.09 -33.15
C PRO A 73 -35.89 73.15 -34.35
N ASN A 74 -37.08 72.56 -34.52
CA ASN A 74 -37.43 71.53 -35.51
C ASN A 74 -36.91 70.10 -35.26
N GLY A 75 -36.29 69.81 -34.10
CA GLY A 75 -35.92 68.46 -33.72
C GLY A 75 -37.15 67.61 -33.38
N ARG A 76 -37.27 66.41 -33.97
CA ARG A 76 -38.35 65.45 -33.65
C ARG A 76 -37.76 64.17 -33.06
N PRO A 77 -38.31 63.65 -31.96
CA PRO A 77 -37.91 62.34 -31.45
C PRO A 77 -38.36 61.25 -32.43
N ASP A 78 -37.47 60.31 -32.74
CA ASP A 78 -37.83 59.10 -33.47
C ASP A 78 -38.38 58.06 -32.50
N LEU A 79 -39.70 57.89 -32.50
CA LEU A 79 -40.38 56.92 -31.63
C LEU A 79 -40.29 55.48 -32.15
N THR A 80 -39.84 55.27 -33.40
CA THR A 80 -39.71 53.91 -33.96
C THR A 80 -38.49 53.16 -33.41
N SER A 81 -37.48 53.90 -32.93
CA SER A 81 -36.30 53.38 -32.26
C SER A 81 -36.39 53.43 -30.72
N PHE A 82 -37.55 53.87 -30.17
CA PHE A 82 -37.75 53.94 -28.73
C PHE A 82 -37.80 52.55 -28.12
N GLN A 83 -36.92 52.29 -27.15
CA GLN A 83 -36.91 51.09 -26.34
C GLN A 83 -36.88 51.48 -24.87
N LEU A 84 -37.79 50.88 -24.09
CA LEU A 84 -37.82 51.00 -22.65
C LEU A 84 -37.45 49.64 -22.06
N LEU A 85 -36.36 49.61 -21.30
CA LEU A 85 -35.86 48.41 -20.64
C LEU A 85 -35.90 48.66 -19.13
N ASP A 86 -36.48 47.73 -18.39
CA ASP A 86 -36.45 47.68 -16.94
C ASP A 86 -35.46 46.61 -16.47
N GLU A 87 -34.67 46.97 -15.45
CA GLU A 87 -33.71 46.05 -14.83
C GLU A 87 -33.94 46.09 -13.32
N PHE A 88 -34.37 44.96 -12.75
CA PHE A 88 -34.69 44.83 -11.34
C PHE A 88 -33.46 44.34 -10.56
N HIS A 89 -32.89 45.23 -9.75
CA HIS A 89 -31.68 44.95 -8.96
C HIS A 89 -32.02 44.70 -7.49
N CYS A 90 -31.64 43.52 -6.98
CA CYS A 90 -31.75 43.21 -5.56
C CYS A 90 -30.55 43.73 -4.76
N GLN A 91 -30.73 43.84 -3.43
CA GLN A 91 -29.63 44.18 -2.54
C GLN A 91 -28.60 43.04 -2.47
N SER A 92 -27.34 43.38 -2.18
CA SER A 92 -26.28 42.37 -2.00
C SER A 92 -26.71 41.31 -0.98
N GLY A 93 -26.55 40.04 -1.34
CA GLY A 93 -27.08 38.92 -0.55
C GLY A 93 -28.41 38.36 -1.05
N GLN A 94 -29.04 38.98 -2.06
CA GLN A 94 -30.33 38.55 -2.61
C GLN A 94 -30.27 38.40 -4.11
N VAL A 95 -31.04 37.46 -4.64
CA VAL A 95 -31.22 37.22 -6.07
C VAL A 95 -32.69 37.38 -6.45
N THR A 96 -32.93 37.63 -7.73
CA THR A 96 -34.27 37.78 -8.29
C THR A 96 -34.87 36.41 -8.60
N VAL A 97 -36.00 36.09 -7.96
CA VAL A 97 -36.80 34.89 -8.25
C VAL A 97 -38.25 35.36 -8.40
N ASP A 98 -38.82 35.18 -9.59
CA ASP A 98 -40.19 35.61 -9.92
C ASP A 98 -40.51 37.07 -9.54
N ASP A 99 -39.63 38.00 -9.93
CA ASP A 99 -39.71 39.45 -9.62
C ASP A 99 -39.70 39.80 -8.11
N VAL A 100 -39.27 38.86 -7.26
CA VAL A 100 -39.10 39.06 -5.82
C VAL A 100 -37.63 38.84 -5.45
N CYS A 101 -37.12 39.70 -4.56
CA CYS A 101 -35.79 39.51 -4.00
C CYS A 101 -35.82 38.43 -2.91
N VAL A 102 -35.09 37.35 -3.13
CA VAL A 102 -34.96 36.23 -2.20
C VAL A 102 -33.50 36.16 -1.72
N PRO A 103 -33.25 36.07 -0.41
CA PRO A 103 -31.88 35.92 0.10
C PRO A 103 -31.28 34.58 -0.32
N CYS A 104 -29.97 34.56 -0.58
CA CYS A 104 -29.26 33.30 -0.81
C CYS A 104 -29.45 32.34 0.37
N ALA A 105 -29.70 31.06 0.09
CA ALA A 105 -29.94 30.06 1.13
C ALA A 105 -28.66 29.74 1.93
N PRO A 106 -28.76 29.18 3.15
CA PRO A 106 -27.61 28.58 3.83
C PRO A 106 -26.87 27.60 2.90
N GLY A 107 -25.55 27.54 3.03
CA GLY A 107 -24.66 26.81 2.12
C GLY A 107 -24.32 27.57 0.84
N SER A 108 -24.87 28.77 0.63
CA SER A 108 -24.55 29.62 -0.52
C SER A 108 -24.19 31.05 -0.13
N PHE A 109 -23.43 31.71 -0.99
CA PHE A 109 -23.11 33.13 -0.88
C PHE A 109 -23.48 33.87 -2.16
N HIS A 110 -23.80 35.15 -2.04
CA HIS A 110 -24.09 36.01 -3.17
C HIS A 110 -22.79 36.52 -3.79
N SER A 111 -22.45 36.00 -4.98
CA SER A 111 -21.31 36.43 -5.76
C SER A 111 -21.60 37.75 -6.47
N VAL A 112 -20.83 38.79 -6.14
CA VAL A 112 -20.99 40.13 -6.73
C VAL A 112 -20.64 40.15 -8.22
N LEU A 113 -19.79 39.22 -8.68
CA LEU A 113 -19.38 39.11 -10.07
C LEU A 113 -20.46 38.52 -10.97
N SER A 114 -21.10 37.43 -10.51
CA SER A 114 -22.14 36.72 -11.27
C SER A 114 -23.55 37.22 -10.95
N SER A 115 -23.70 38.05 -9.90
CA SER A 115 -24.99 38.49 -9.34
C SER A 115 -25.94 37.32 -9.04
N GLN A 116 -25.37 36.19 -8.63
CA GLN A 116 -26.06 34.93 -8.39
C GLN A 116 -25.63 34.33 -7.04
N CYS A 117 -26.46 33.44 -6.51
CA CYS A 117 -26.10 32.64 -5.34
C CYS A 117 -25.25 31.46 -5.79
N GLU A 118 -24.00 31.42 -5.34
CA GLU A 118 -23.06 30.34 -5.58
C GLU A 118 -22.91 29.51 -4.30
N LEU A 119 -22.74 28.19 -4.43
CA LEU A 119 -22.51 27.33 -3.28
C LEU A 119 -21.15 27.66 -2.65
N CYS A 120 -21.06 27.57 -1.32
CA CYS A 120 -19.77 27.66 -0.65
C CYS A 120 -18.84 26.57 -1.19
N PRO A 121 -17.59 26.90 -1.56
CA PRO A 121 -16.63 25.92 -2.05
C PRO A 121 -16.27 24.90 -0.96
N GLU A 122 -15.62 23.82 -1.36
CA GLU A 122 -15.09 22.82 -0.42
C GLU A 122 -14.15 23.46 0.61
N GLY A 123 -14.33 23.07 1.87
CA GLY A 123 -13.62 23.66 3.00
C GLY A 123 -14.26 24.95 3.54
N GLU A 124 -15.44 25.33 3.06
CA GLU A 124 -16.21 26.48 3.54
C GLU A 124 -17.68 26.12 3.80
N TYR A 125 -18.31 26.82 4.74
CA TYR A 125 -19.71 26.61 5.14
C TYR A 125 -20.44 27.94 5.38
N GLN A 126 -21.77 27.94 5.27
CA GLN A 126 -22.58 29.14 5.52
C GLN A 126 -23.91 28.81 6.24
N PRO A 127 -24.03 29.07 7.55
CA PRO A 127 -25.26 28.79 8.30
C PRO A 127 -26.36 29.83 8.13
N LEU A 128 -26.03 31.04 7.67
CA LEU A 128 -26.96 32.16 7.61
C LEU A 128 -27.35 32.50 6.16
N PRO A 129 -28.63 32.82 5.89
CA PRO A 129 -29.05 33.26 4.56
C PRO A 129 -28.55 34.67 4.25
N GLY A 130 -28.45 34.98 2.96
CA GLY A 130 -28.20 36.31 2.43
C GLY A 130 -26.80 36.86 2.66
N ARG A 131 -25.81 35.97 2.79
CA ARG A 131 -24.41 36.33 2.98
C ARG A 131 -23.70 36.49 1.64
N THR A 132 -22.64 37.29 1.61
CA THR A 132 -21.81 37.54 0.42
C THR A 132 -20.49 36.79 0.44
N ASP A 133 -20.25 36.01 1.50
CA ASP A 133 -19.02 35.26 1.72
C ASP A 133 -19.31 34.04 2.61
N CYS A 134 -18.44 33.03 2.60
CA CYS A 134 -18.57 31.82 3.41
C CYS A 134 -17.58 31.80 4.58
N PHE A 135 -17.87 30.99 5.60
CA PHE A 135 -16.97 30.76 6.71
C PHE A 135 -16.02 29.62 6.38
N LYS A 136 -14.73 29.78 6.69
CA LYS A 136 -13.73 28.74 6.49
C LYS A 136 -13.83 27.66 7.57
N CYS A 137 -13.60 26.41 7.18
CA CYS A 137 -13.42 25.33 8.13
C CYS A 137 -12.20 25.55 9.03
N PRO A 138 -12.19 24.96 10.23
CA PRO A 138 -11.02 24.95 11.10
C PRO A 138 -9.79 24.33 10.39
N PRO A 139 -8.55 24.68 10.81
CA PRO A 139 -7.35 24.10 10.24
C PRO A 139 -7.38 22.56 10.25
N GLY A 140 -6.97 21.95 9.12
CA GLY A 140 -6.97 20.49 8.94
C GLY A 140 -8.37 19.88 8.83
N HIS A 141 -9.39 20.67 8.47
CA HIS A 141 -10.74 20.19 8.21
C HIS A 141 -11.26 20.67 6.86
N VAL A 142 -12.08 19.83 6.23
CA VAL A 142 -12.69 20.06 4.92
C VAL A 142 -14.13 19.54 4.91
N THR A 143 -14.95 20.07 4.01
CA THR A 143 -16.33 19.62 3.81
C THR A 143 -16.36 18.49 2.77
N ALA A 144 -17.40 17.64 2.80
CA ALA A 144 -17.53 16.53 1.83
C ALA A 144 -17.76 16.99 0.39
N GLY A 145 -18.13 18.24 0.22
CA GLY A 145 -18.41 18.86 -1.06
C GLY A 145 -18.76 20.33 -0.86
N PRO A 146 -19.17 21.02 -1.94
CA PRO A 146 -19.65 22.38 -1.84
C PRO A 146 -21.02 22.44 -1.14
N GLY A 147 -21.33 23.60 -0.56
CA GLY A 147 -22.67 23.88 -0.03
C GLY A 147 -22.90 23.53 1.44
N ALA A 148 -21.85 23.33 2.23
CA ALA A 148 -21.99 23.01 3.65
C ALA A 148 -22.74 24.11 4.41
N ILE A 149 -23.68 23.71 5.28
CA ILE A 149 -24.54 24.65 6.01
C ILE A 149 -24.08 24.87 7.45
N ALA A 150 -23.24 24.00 8.00
CA ALA A 150 -22.80 24.09 9.39
C ALA A 150 -21.34 23.68 9.61
N GLU A 151 -20.73 24.21 10.68
CA GLU A 151 -19.32 23.92 11.04
C GLU A 151 -19.07 22.44 11.33
N ASN A 152 -20.07 21.71 11.83
CA ASN A 152 -19.95 20.28 12.11
C ASN A 152 -19.85 19.41 10.84
N GLU A 153 -20.06 19.99 9.65
CA GLU A 153 -19.81 19.35 8.35
C GLU A 153 -18.34 19.45 7.93
N CYS A 154 -17.55 20.31 8.57
CA CYS A 154 -16.10 20.30 8.45
C CYS A 154 -15.57 19.05 9.18
N LYS A 155 -15.10 18.06 8.42
CA LYS A 155 -14.47 16.84 8.95
C LYS A 155 -12.97 16.87 8.74
N ALA A 156 -12.26 15.96 9.41
CA ALA A 156 -10.81 15.91 9.32
C ALA A 156 -10.36 15.74 7.86
N ASP A 157 -9.41 16.57 7.44
CA ASP A 157 -8.74 16.48 6.14
C ASP A 157 -7.77 15.30 6.16
N CYS A 158 -8.23 14.16 5.68
CA CYS A 158 -7.45 12.91 5.67
C CYS A 158 -6.34 12.97 4.62
N GLU A 159 -5.18 12.40 4.91
CA GLU A 159 -4.08 12.33 3.94
C GLU A 159 -4.48 11.47 2.71
N PRO A 160 -3.83 11.66 1.54
CA PRO A 160 -4.03 10.80 0.38
C PRO A 160 -3.92 9.30 0.73
N GLY A 161 -4.68 8.47 0.03
CA GLY A 161 -4.82 7.04 0.33
C GLY A 161 -5.73 6.72 1.53
N HIS A 162 -6.34 7.73 2.16
CA HIS A 162 -7.32 7.58 3.23
C HIS A 162 -8.63 8.28 2.88
N PHE A 163 -9.69 7.90 3.58
CA PHE A 163 -10.98 8.58 3.53
C PHE A 163 -11.52 8.80 4.95
N PHE A 164 -12.37 9.80 5.12
CA PHE A 164 -13.05 10.04 6.38
C PHE A 164 -14.28 9.11 6.51
N ASP A 165 -14.24 8.14 7.41
CA ASP A 165 -15.40 7.30 7.72
C ASP A 165 -16.35 8.04 8.69
N MET A 166 -17.58 8.24 8.25
CA MET A 166 -18.63 8.88 9.06
C MET A 166 -19.04 8.03 10.27
N SER A 167 -18.85 6.71 10.20
CA SER A 167 -19.24 5.76 11.24
C SER A 167 -18.26 5.80 12.42
N SER A 168 -16.96 5.73 12.11
CA SER A 168 -15.87 5.77 13.08
C SER A 168 -15.42 7.19 13.43
N SER A 169 -15.83 8.19 12.64
CA SER A 169 -15.40 9.59 12.72
C SER A 169 -13.88 9.74 12.69
N LYS A 170 -13.21 8.92 11.88
CA LYS A 170 -11.75 8.85 11.76
C LYS A 170 -11.34 8.69 10.30
N CYS A 171 -10.10 9.05 10.01
CA CYS A 171 -9.47 8.72 8.74
C CYS A 171 -9.10 7.24 8.73
N GLU A 172 -9.65 6.50 7.77
CA GLU A 172 -9.36 5.09 7.54
C GLU A 172 -8.66 4.91 6.19
N PRO A 173 -7.75 3.94 6.07
CA PRO A 173 -7.10 3.63 4.81
C PRO A 173 -8.15 3.12 3.81
N CYS A 174 -7.97 3.46 2.53
CA CYS A 174 -8.88 3.02 1.47
C CYS A 174 -8.99 1.49 1.34
N GLY A 175 -7.98 0.75 1.77
CA GLY A 175 -7.92 -0.68 1.63
C GLY A 175 -7.47 -1.11 0.24
N PHE A 176 -7.39 -2.43 0.04
CA PHE A 176 -6.93 -3.00 -1.22
C PHE A 176 -7.96 -2.86 -2.34
N GLY A 177 -7.49 -2.50 -3.54
CA GLY A 177 -8.34 -2.33 -4.72
C GLY A 177 -9.05 -0.97 -4.79
N PHE A 178 -8.71 -0.08 -3.87
CA PHE A 178 -9.13 1.31 -3.86
C PHE A 178 -7.92 2.22 -3.75
N PHE A 179 -8.03 3.41 -4.32
CA PHE A 179 -7.01 4.45 -4.26
C PHE A 179 -7.66 5.81 -4.04
N GLN A 180 -6.88 6.75 -3.52
CA GLN A 180 -7.34 8.13 -3.31
C GLN A 180 -6.19 9.13 -3.54
N PRO A 181 -6.20 9.87 -4.67
CA PRO A 181 -5.13 10.82 -5.00
C PRO A 181 -5.14 12.10 -4.16
N GLN A 182 -6.31 12.55 -3.71
CA GLN A 182 -6.44 13.83 -3.00
C GLN A 182 -6.77 13.59 -1.53
N GLY A 183 -6.22 14.45 -0.67
CA GLY A 183 -6.62 14.46 0.74
C GLY A 183 -8.06 14.95 0.91
N GLY A 184 -8.63 14.73 2.09
CA GLY A 184 -9.93 15.28 2.43
C GLY A 184 -11.13 14.55 1.84
N SER A 185 -10.91 13.37 1.25
CA SER A 185 -12.00 12.59 0.67
C SER A 185 -12.82 11.84 1.71
N PHE A 186 -14.08 11.60 1.36
CA PHE A 186 -15.06 10.85 2.14
C PHE A 186 -15.36 9.47 1.54
N GLU A 187 -14.76 9.19 0.38
CA GLU A 187 -14.84 7.91 -0.32
C GLU A 187 -13.52 7.61 -1.04
N CYS A 188 -13.29 6.36 -1.38
CA CYS A 188 -12.13 5.96 -2.18
C CYS A 188 -12.56 5.50 -3.57
N THR A 189 -11.70 5.75 -4.55
CA THR A 189 -11.94 5.38 -5.94
C THR A 189 -11.54 3.92 -6.15
N ALA A 190 -12.41 3.11 -6.76
CA ALA A 190 -12.09 1.71 -7.05
C ALA A 190 -11.17 1.58 -8.26
N CYS A 191 -10.22 0.65 -8.21
CA CYS A 191 -9.27 0.33 -9.29
C CYS A 191 -9.88 -0.26 -10.57
N GLY A 192 -11.18 -0.57 -10.56
CA GLY A 192 -11.87 -1.29 -11.65
C GLY A 192 -11.96 -2.79 -11.41
N VAL A 193 -12.75 -3.47 -12.26
CA VAL A 193 -13.07 -4.89 -12.07
C VAL A 193 -11.84 -5.78 -12.23
N GLY A 194 -11.61 -6.65 -11.23
CA GLY A 194 -10.51 -7.62 -11.25
C GLY A 194 -9.13 -7.02 -10.94
N LYS A 195 -9.05 -5.76 -10.55
CA LYS A 195 -7.82 -5.08 -10.15
C LYS A 195 -7.74 -4.87 -8.64
N THR A 196 -6.52 -4.86 -8.12
CA THR A 196 -6.17 -4.61 -6.71
C THR A 196 -4.99 -3.63 -6.62
N THR A 197 -4.77 -3.05 -5.44
CA THR A 197 -3.59 -2.24 -5.12
C THR A 197 -2.54 -3.06 -4.38
N MET A 198 -1.33 -2.52 -4.24
CA MET A 198 -0.24 -3.12 -3.45
C MET A 198 -0.33 -2.84 -1.96
N THR A 199 -0.94 -1.71 -1.62
CA THR A 199 -1.04 -1.17 -0.27
C THR A 199 -2.48 -0.74 -0.02
N GLU A 200 -2.85 -0.65 1.26
CA GLU A 200 -4.17 -0.17 1.67
C GLU A 200 -4.31 1.37 1.56
N THR A 201 -3.22 2.07 1.21
CA THR A 201 -3.13 3.52 1.15
C THR A 201 -2.70 3.99 -0.24
N ALA A 202 -3.17 3.32 -1.28
CA ALA A 202 -2.82 3.66 -2.65
C ALA A 202 -3.30 5.08 -3.00
N THR A 203 -2.45 5.83 -3.69
CA THR A 203 -2.69 7.24 -4.01
C THR A 203 -2.95 7.47 -5.50
N SER A 204 -2.66 6.49 -6.36
CA SER A 204 -2.81 6.64 -7.82
C SER A 204 -3.44 5.41 -8.47
N ASP A 205 -4.17 5.62 -9.56
CA ASP A 205 -4.66 4.54 -10.44
C ASP A 205 -3.51 3.71 -11.03
N GLU A 206 -2.31 4.28 -11.14
CA GLU A 206 -1.12 3.55 -11.61
C GLU A 206 -0.69 2.42 -10.66
N GLU A 207 -1.14 2.47 -9.40
CA GLU A 207 -0.92 1.43 -8.40
C GLU A 207 -1.92 0.27 -8.53
N CYS A 208 -2.96 0.44 -9.36
CA CYS A 208 -3.94 -0.60 -9.65
C CYS A 208 -3.36 -1.64 -10.62
N ARG A 209 -3.29 -2.88 -10.15
CA ARG A 209 -2.72 -4.06 -10.84
C ARG A 209 -3.78 -5.13 -10.96
N ASP A 210 -3.66 -6.02 -11.94
CA ASP A 210 -4.54 -7.18 -12.01
C ASP A 210 -4.36 -8.07 -10.78
N GLU A 211 -5.47 -8.52 -10.21
CA GLU A 211 -5.43 -9.44 -9.07
C GLU A 211 -4.88 -10.79 -9.53
N CYS A 212 -3.85 -11.28 -8.83
CA CYS A 212 -3.24 -12.56 -9.14
C CYS A 212 -4.23 -13.74 -9.00
N PRO A 213 -4.10 -14.78 -9.84
CA PRO A 213 -4.93 -15.98 -9.76
C PRO A 213 -4.72 -16.72 -8.43
N ASP A 214 -5.56 -17.73 -8.19
CA ASP A 214 -5.39 -18.63 -7.05
C ASP A 214 -3.98 -19.22 -7.02
N GLY A 215 -3.41 -19.32 -5.83
CA GLY A 215 -2.07 -19.85 -5.61
C GLY A 215 -0.92 -18.93 -6.00
N GLU A 216 -1.18 -17.68 -6.41
CA GLU A 216 -0.14 -16.69 -6.69
C GLU A 216 -0.35 -15.42 -5.86
N GLN A 217 0.71 -14.76 -5.40
CA GLN A 217 0.64 -13.46 -4.75
C GLN A 217 1.37 -12.39 -5.56
N LEU A 218 0.99 -11.14 -5.37
CA LEU A 218 1.63 -10.02 -6.04
C LEU A 218 2.99 -9.73 -5.39
N SER A 219 4.08 -9.79 -6.16
CA SER A 219 5.43 -9.49 -5.69
C SER A 219 5.64 -7.99 -5.51
N SER A 220 6.71 -7.56 -4.83
CA SER A 220 7.07 -6.13 -4.74
C SER A 220 7.30 -5.47 -6.11
N SER A 221 7.61 -6.25 -7.16
CA SER A 221 7.78 -5.76 -8.52
C SER A 221 6.47 -5.64 -9.32
N GLY A 222 5.33 -6.06 -8.76
CA GLY A 222 4.05 -6.06 -9.50
C GLY A 222 3.77 -7.29 -10.33
N SER A 223 4.58 -8.34 -10.20
CA SER A 223 4.37 -9.60 -10.93
C SER A 223 3.71 -10.62 -10.03
N CYS A 224 2.81 -11.45 -10.58
CA CYS A 224 2.26 -12.56 -9.83
C CYS A 224 3.30 -13.67 -9.68
N GLN A 225 3.54 -14.08 -8.43
CA GLN A 225 4.48 -15.14 -8.09
C GLN A 225 3.74 -16.23 -7.33
N SER A 226 3.93 -17.48 -7.73
CA SER A 226 3.33 -18.63 -7.05
C SER A 226 3.71 -18.69 -5.58
N CYS A 227 2.75 -19.07 -4.74
CA CYS A 227 2.95 -19.26 -3.32
C CYS A 227 4.06 -20.27 -3.06
N PRO A 228 5.05 -19.95 -2.20
CA PRO A 228 6.12 -20.88 -1.89
C PRO A 228 5.59 -22.14 -1.20
N PHE A 229 6.43 -23.17 -1.13
CA PHE A 229 6.14 -24.39 -0.39
C PHE A 229 5.66 -24.10 1.04
N GLY A 230 4.64 -24.83 1.48
CA GLY A 230 4.06 -24.65 2.81
C GLY A 230 3.15 -23.44 2.93
N SER A 231 2.75 -22.84 1.81
CA SER A 231 1.77 -21.75 1.79
C SER A 231 0.76 -21.91 0.66
N TYR A 232 -0.43 -21.35 0.86
CA TYR A 232 -1.51 -21.36 -0.12
C TYR A 232 -2.19 -19.99 -0.19
N ARG A 233 -2.87 -19.69 -1.30
CA ARG A 233 -3.69 -18.48 -1.42
C ARG A 233 -4.94 -18.75 -2.25
N THR A 234 -6.09 -18.43 -1.68
CA THR A 234 -7.37 -18.42 -2.39
C THR A 234 -7.72 -16.98 -2.75
N ARG A 235 -7.96 -16.72 -4.03
CA ARG A 235 -8.35 -15.42 -4.58
C ARG A 235 -9.62 -14.91 -3.89
N GLY A 236 -9.66 -13.62 -3.56
CA GLY A 236 -10.79 -13.00 -2.85
C GLY A 236 -10.90 -13.32 -1.35
N GLU A 237 -10.31 -14.41 -0.84
CA GLU A 237 -10.26 -14.70 0.60
C GLU A 237 -8.95 -14.26 1.24
N HIS A 238 -7.83 -14.48 0.55
CA HIS A 238 -6.49 -14.28 1.08
C HIS A 238 -5.73 -13.21 0.28
N LYS A 239 -5.32 -12.15 0.96
CA LYS A 239 -4.58 -11.02 0.38
C LYS A 239 -3.17 -11.42 -0.09
N GLN A 240 -2.53 -12.36 0.61
CA GLN A 240 -1.20 -12.90 0.33
C GLN A 240 -1.16 -14.40 0.62
N CYS A 241 -0.06 -15.07 0.30
CA CYS A 241 0.11 -16.48 0.62
C CYS A 241 0.08 -16.70 2.14
N VAL A 242 -0.82 -17.57 2.56
CA VAL A 242 -1.02 -17.94 3.96
C VAL A 242 -0.28 -19.23 4.24
N LEU A 243 0.46 -19.27 5.34
CA LEU A 243 1.17 -20.46 5.78
C LEU A 243 0.20 -21.59 6.11
N CYS A 244 0.62 -22.82 5.82
CA CYS A 244 -0.11 -24.01 6.20
C CYS A 244 -0.24 -24.13 7.73
N PRO A 245 -1.30 -24.81 8.23
CA PRO A 245 -1.44 -25.13 9.64
C PRO A 245 -0.23 -25.87 10.21
N THR A 246 -0.03 -25.77 11.52
CA THR A 246 1.12 -26.36 12.22
C THR A 246 1.30 -27.84 11.89
N GLY A 247 2.53 -28.21 11.52
CA GLY A 247 2.89 -29.60 11.19
C GLY A 247 2.52 -30.04 9.77
N THR A 248 2.00 -29.15 8.92
CA THR A 248 1.65 -29.45 7.53
C THR A 248 2.31 -28.50 6.53
N THR A 249 2.50 -28.97 5.31
CA THR A 249 3.05 -28.24 4.16
C THR A 249 2.32 -28.66 2.88
N THR A 250 2.65 -28.02 1.76
CA THR A 250 2.08 -28.29 0.43
C THR A 250 2.96 -29.26 -0.35
N GLU A 251 2.39 -29.99 -1.32
CA GLU A 251 3.16 -30.88 -2.21
C GLU A 251 4.01 -30.13 -3.24
N SER A 252 3.59 -28.92 -3.59
CA SER A 252 4.25 -28.07 -4.57
C SER A 252 4.07 -26.60 -4.20
N VAL A 253 4.81 -25.72 -4.88
CA VAL A 253 4.47 -24.30 -4.96
C VAL A 253 3.10 -24.10 -5.61
N GLY A 254 2.50 -22.93 -5.39
CA GLY A 254 1.25 -22.54 -6.05
C GLY A 254 -0.02 -23.15 -5.46
N ALA A 255 -0.01 -23.53 -4.18
CA ALA A 255 -1.22 -24.07 -3.56
C ALA A 255 -2.33 -23.01 -3.49
N THR A 256 -3.52 -23.41 -3.89
CA THR A 256 -4.71 -22.55 -4.05
C THR A 256 -5.61 -22.57 -2.82
N ARG A 257 -5.59 -23.64 -2.02
CA ARG A 257 -6.51 -23.83 -0.88
C ARG A 257 -5.86 -24.56 0.29
N ARG A 258 -6.48 -24.44 1.47
CA ARG A 258 -6.00 -25.04 2.71
C ARG A 258 -5.92 -26.56 2.65
N GLU A 259 -6.81 -27.23 1.90
CA GLU A 259 -6.83 -28.69 1.79
C GLU A 259 -5.58 -29.26 1.09
N GLN A 260 -4.82 -28.41 0.39
CA GLN A 260 -3.53 -28.78 -0.19
C GLN A 260 -2.39 -28.76 0.84
N CYS A 261 -2.63 -28.27 2.06
CA CYS A 261 -1.75 -28.45 3.21
C CYS A 261 -1.94 -29.83 3.85
N ASN A 262 -1.68 -30.88 3.07
CA ASN A 262 -1.92 -32.27 3.47
C ASN A 262 -0.63 -33.12 3.56
N THR A 263 0.53 -32.51 3.34
CA THR A 263 1.84 -33.16 3.48
C THR A 263 2.40 -32.86 4.86
N PRO A 264 2.91 -33.83 5.63
CA PRO A 264 3.48 -33.55 6.94
C PRO A 264 4.80 -32.77 6.82
N LEU A 265 5.00 -31.84 7.74
CA LEU A 265 6.25 -31.11 7.90
C LEU A 265 7.28 -32.00 8.60
N CYS A 266 8.25 -32.54 7.85
CA CYS A 266 9.33 -33.33 8.44
C CYS A 266 10.31 -32.42 9.18
N LYS A 267 10.54 -32.74 10.45
CA LYS A 267 11.48 -32.03 11.33
C LYS A 267 12.92 -32.39 10.98
N ALA A 268 13.87 -31.62 11.51
CA ALA A 268 15.28 -31.99 11.46
C ALA A 268 15.50 -33.45 11.89
N GLY A 269 16.41 -34.14 11.21
CA GLY A 269 16.67 -35.57 11.35
C GLY A 269 15.65 -36.46 10.65
N GLN A 270 14.67 -35.91 9.94
CA GLN A 270 13.72 -36.68 9.13
C GLN A 270 13.73 -36.22 7.67
N PHE A 271 13.35 -37.12 6.78
CA PHE A 271 13.11 -36.82 5.38
C PHE A 271 11.71 -37.29 4.96
N LEU A 272 11.11 -36.59 4.00
CA LEU A 272 9.78 -36.93 3.49
C LEU A 272 9.88 -38.04 2.42
N VAL A 273 9.21 -39.16 2.67
CA VAL A 273 8.97 -40.18 1.64
C VAL A 273 7.74 -39.77 0.82
N LYS A 274 7.96 -39.30 -0.41
CA LYS A 274 6.91 -38.71 -1.26
C LYS A 274 5.77 -39.67 -1.56
N GLU A 275 6.05 -40.96 -1.71
CA GLU A 275 5.10 -42.00 -2.08
C GLU A 275 4.13 -42.33 -0.93
N THR A 276 4.62 -42.27 0.31
CA THR A 276 3.83 -42.63 1.51
C THR A 276 3.37 -41.40 2.30
N LYS A 277 3.84 -40.20 1.94
CA LYS A 277 3.67 -38.94 2.68
C LYS A 277 3.97 -39.11 4.16
N HIS A 278 5.03 -39.85 4.48
CA HIS A 278 5.44 -40.12 5.83
C HIS A 278 6.87 -39.62 6.06
N CYS A 279 7.09 -38.97 7.21
CA CYS A 279 8.41 -38.56 7.63
C CYS A 279 9.15 -39.75 8.23
N GLN A 280 10.28 -40.11 7.64
CA GLN A 280 11.15 -41.16 8.16
C GLN A 280 12.43 -40.55 8.71
N TYR A 281 12.98 -41.16 9.76
CA TYR A 281 14.26 -40.73 10.30
C TYR A 281 15.39 -40.98 9.30
N CYS A 282 16.33 -40.05 9.25
CA CYS A 282 17.55 -40.22 8.47
C CYS A 282 18.28 -41.49 8.93
N PRO A 283 18.67 -42.38 8.00
CA PRO A 283 19.40 -43.60 8.35
C PRO A 283 20.78 -43.26 8.96
N ARG A 284 21.42 -44.26 9.58
CA ARG A 284 22.77 -44.09 10.12
C ARG A 284 23.75 -43.66 9.03
N GLY A 285 24.75 -42.88 9.43
CA GLY A 285 25.71 -42.27 8.50
C GLY A 285 25.16 -41.06 7.73
N THR A 286 23.92 -40.63 8.02
CA THR A 286 23.31 -39.44 7.42
C THR A 286 22.65 -38.55 8.47
N PHE A 287 22.55 -37.25 8.17
CA PHE A 287 21.92 -36.24 9.00
C PHE A 287 21.04 -35.29 8.17
N GLN A 288 20.15 -34.57 8.82
CA GLN A 288 19.34 -33.52 8.19
C GLN A 288 19.10 -32.37 9.17
N ASP A 289 19.67 -31.21 8.86
CA ASP A 289 19.59 -29.98 9.63
C ASP A 289 18.46 -29.03 9.19
N GLU A 290 17.95 -29.22 7.98
CA GLU A 290 16.87 -28.42 7.39
C GLU A 290 15.51 -29.12 7.48
N GLU A 291 14.46 -28.35 7.69
CA GLU A 291 13.09 -28.84 7.65
C GLU A 291 12.62 -29.02 6.19
N GLN A 292 11.70 -29.96 5.95
CA GLN A 292 11.11 -30.23 4.61
C GLN A 292 12.05 -30.76 3.52
N HIS A 293 13.22 -31.28 3.87
CA HIS A 293 14.08 -31.93 2.89
C HIS A 293 13.60 -33.36 2.53
N THR A 294 13.81 -33.75 1.28
CA THR A 294 13.43 -35.08 0.77
C THR A 294 14.58 -36.09 0.82
N THR A 295 15.78 -35.66 1.20
CA THR A 295 17.01 -36.44 1.23
C THR A 295 17.82 -36.08 2.47
N CYS A 296 18.55 -37.03 3.05
CA CYS A 296 19.48 -36.78 4.16
C CYS A 296 20.89 -36.50 3.61
N LYS A 297 21.61 -35.59 4.25
CA LYS A 297 23.03 -35.28 3.96
C LYS A 297 23.90 -36.41 4.52
N MET A 298 24.94 -36.84 3.80
CA MET A 298 25.86 -37.86 4.30
C MET A 298 26.85 -37.25 5.29
N CYS A 299 27.26 -38.04 6.29
CA CYS A 299 28.37 -37.67 7.15
C CYS A 299 29.68 -37.55 6.36
N PRO A 300 30.66 -36.78 6.88
CA PRO A 300 32.01 -36.74 6.33
C PRO A 300 32.66 -38.13 6.25
N THR A 301 33.75 -38.25 5.47
CA THR A 301 34.52 -39.49 5.38
C THR A 301 34.99 -39.96 6.76
N ASP A 302 34.96 -41.27 7.00
CA ASP A 302 35.33 -41.92 8.27
C ASP A 302 34.52 -41.41 9.48
N HIS A 303 33.28 -40.97 9.25
CA HIS A 303 32.33 -40.57 10.30
C HIS A 303 30.96 -41.22 10.11
N THR A 304 30.28 -41.53 11.21
CA THR A 304 28.91 -42.07 11.22
C THR A 304 28.09 -41.50 12.37
N THR A 305 26.78 -41.79 12.41
CA THR A 305 25.86 -41.32 13.44
C THR A 305 25.50 -42.41 14.45
N ALA A 306 25.18 -41.99 15.68
CA ALA A 306 24.99 -42.91 16.82
C ALA A 306 23.69 -43.70 16.72
N ALA A 307 22.72 -43.07 16.07
CA ALA A 307 21.41 -43.58 15.80
C ALA A 307 20.88 -42.91 14.54
N GLN A 308 19.78 -43.47 14.04
CA GLN A 308 18.95 -42.79 13.04
C GLN A 308 18.45 -41.44 13.58
N GLY A 309 18.23 -40.50 12.68
CA GLY A 309 17.62 -39.21 13.01
C GLY A 309 18.59 -38.12 13.45
N ALA A 310 19.85 -38.16 13.00
CA ALA A 310 20.79 -37.09 13.27
C ALA A 310 20.32 -35.77 12.63
N THR A 311 20.34 -34.69 13.41
CA THR A 311 19.85 -33.36 13.06
C THR A 311 20.96 -32.40 12.65
N ALA A 312 22.23 -32.79 12.78
CA ALA A 312 23.36 -31.93 12.47
C ALA A 312 24.63 -32.74 12.17
N GLU A 313 25.55 -32.15 11.42
CA GLU A 313 26.86 -32.73 11.13
C GLU A 313 27.68 -32.99 12.40
N SER A 314 27.50 -32.19 13.45
CA SER A 314 28.17 -32.39 14.74
C SER A 314 27.81 -33.70 15.45
N GLN A 315 26.77 -34.39 14.98
CA GLN A 315 26.38 -35.72 15.47
C GLN A 315 27.02 -36.86 14.65
N CYS A 316 27.82 -36.53 13.64
CA CYS A 316 28.71 -37.44 12.97
C CYS A 316 30.00 -37.57 13.81
N TYR A 317 30.23 -38.73 14.41
CA TYR A 317 31.48 -39.02 15.11
C TYR A 317 32.41 -39.84 14.23
N SER A 318 33.71 -39.69 14.45
CA SER A 318 34.70 -40.47 13.72
C SER A 318 34.54 -41.95 14.05
N THR A 319 34.52 -42.79 13.01
CA THR A 319 34.55 -44.23 13.20
C THR A 319 35.94 -44.74 13.55
N ASN A 320 36.99 -43.91 13.45
CA ASN A 320 38.36 -44.33 13.73
C ASN A 320 38.65 -44.39 15.24
N GLN A 321 38.65 -45.59 15.82
CA GLN A 321 38.75 -45.77 17.27
C GLN A 321 40.17 -45.49 17.79
N CYS A 322 41.17 -45.58 16.90
CA CYS A 322 42.55 -45.19 17.20
C CYS A 322 42.73 -43.68 17.32
N ALA A 323 41.93 -42.89 16.59
CA ALA A 323 41.95 -41.43 16.64
C ALA A 323 41.12 -40.89 17.81
N THR A 324 40.01 -41.56 18.14
CA THR A 324 39.16 -41.20 19.30
C THR A 324 39.71 -41.69 20.63
N GLY A 325 40.64 -42.65 20.62
CA GLY A 325 41.20 -43.26 21.84
C GLY A 325 40.21 -44.18 22.56
N GLU A 326 39.17 -44.63 21.86
CA GLU A 326 38.24 -45.67 22.33
C GLU A 326 38.80 -47.09 22.15
N ASP A 327 39.99 -47.20 21.54
CA ASP A 327 40.73 -48.44 21.47
C ASP A 327 41.22 -48.90 22.87
N ASN A 328 41.43 -50.21 23.00
CA ASN A 328 41.99 -50.81 24.21
C ASN A 328 43.42 -51.34 23.98
N CYS A 329 44.16 -50.73 23.06
CA CYS A 329 45.51 -51.15 22.76
C CYS A 329 46.44 -50.87 23.94
N SER A 330 47.42 -51.76 24.14
CA SER A 330 48.46 -51.54 25.13
C SER A 330 49.22 -50.25 24.79
N TRP A 331 49.74 -49.53 25.78
CA TRP A 331 50.63 -48.39 25.55
C TRP A 331 51.88 -48.76 24.71
N HIS A 332 52.24 -50.04 24.74
CA HIS A 332 53.29 -50.66 23.93
C HIS A 332 52.80 -51.25 22.60
N ALA A 333 51.61 -50.89 22.12
CA ALA A 333 51.09 -51.28 20.82
C ALA A 333 50.83 -50.06 19.92
N HIS A 334 50.75 -50.33 18.62
CA HIS A 334 50.17 -49.45 17.62
C HIS A 334 48.71 -49.87 17.40
N CYS A 335 47.81 -48.91 17.45
CA CYS A 335 46.44 -49.09 16.99
C CYS A 335 46.40 -48.93 15.46
N ILE A 336 45.71 -49.84 14.79
CA ILE A 336 45.49 -49.85 13.35
C ILE A 336 43.98 -49.88 13.14
N ASP A 337 43.46 -48.82 12.56
CA ASP A 337 42.05 -48.71 12.17
C ASP A 337 41.77 -49.69 11.02
N LEU A 338 40.68 -50.45 11.12
CA LEU A 338 40.27 -51.42 10.10
C LEU A 338 39.00 -50.91 9.40
N PRO A 339 38.74 -51.29 8.14
CA PRO A 339 37.51 -50.91 7.46
C PRO A 339 36.28 -51.33 8.26
N ASP A 340 35.36 -50.40 8.47
CA ASP A 340 34.11 -50.67 9.16
C ASP A 340 33.24 -51.61 8.33
N ASP A 341 32.71 -52.66 8.95
CA ASP A 341 31.75 -53.59 8.32
C ASP A 341 30.36 -53.36 8.91
N ASN A 342 29.36 -53.08 8.06
CA ASN A 342 28.00 -52.72 8.45
C ASN A 342 27.92 -51.61 9.53
N ASP A 343 28.71 -50.55 9.39
CA ASP A 343 28.80 -49.43 10.35
C ASP A 343 29.24 -49.86 11.76
N VAL A 344 29.89 -51.02 11.90
CA VAL A 344 30.51 -51.46 13.15
C VAL A 344 31.99 -51.01 13.15
N PRO A 345 32.36 -50.08 14.05
CA PRO A 345 33.74 -49.61 14.16
C PRO A 345 34.68 -50.79 14.51
N SER A 346 35.76 -50.99 13.74
CA SER A 346 36.75 -52.05 14.03
C SER A 346 38.21 -51.56 14.03
N PHE A 347 39.03 -52.10 14.94
CA PHE A 347 40.46 -51.83 15.04
C PHE A 347 41.28 -53.09 15.39
N GLN A 348 42.58 -53.02 15.14
CA GLN A 348 43.57 -54.02 15.53
C GLN A 348 44.72 -53.39 16.30
N CYS A 349 45.06 -54.00 17.44
CA CYS A 349 46.25 -53.65 18.22
C CYS A 349 47.44 -54.53 17.83
N LYS A 350 48.58 -53.92 17.50
CA LYS A 350 49.83 -54.64 17.18
C LYS A 350 50.97 -54.14 18.06
N CYS A 351 51.59 -55.04 18.83
CA CYS A 351 52.71 -54.66 19.71
C CYS A 351 53.84 -53.96 18.92
N LYS A 352 54.41 -52.91 19.52
CA LYS A 352 55.58 -52.18 19.01
C LYS A 352 56.79 -53.13 18.91
N PRO A 353 57.76 -52.85 18.02
CA PRO A 353 59.00 -53.62 17.93
C PRO A 353 59.67 -53.80 19.30
N GLY A 354 60.05 -55.04 19.65
CA GLY A 354 60.68 -55.37 20.92
C GLY A 354 59.70 -55.72 22.06
N TYR A 355 58.40 -55.77 21.77
CA TYR A 355 57.34 -56.23 22.67
C TYR A 355 56.55 -57.40 22.04
N ARG A 356 56.05 -58.32 22.87
CA ARG A 356 55.25 -59.48 22.45
C ARG A 356 53.94 -59.57 23.23
N GLY A 357 52.89 -60.08 22.60
CA GLY A 357 51.57 -60.23 23.21
C GLY A 357 50.45 -60.21 22.18
N ASN A 358 49.22 -59.95 22.63
CA ASN A 358 48.01 -59.92 21.80
C ASN A 358 47.62 -58.51 21.33
N GLY A 359 48.47 -57.50 21.55
CA GLY A 359 48.21 -56.11 21.17
C GLY A 359 47.54 -55.28 22.27
N THR A 360 46.54 -55.81 22.96
CA THR A 360 45.92 -55.14 24.13
C THR A 360 46.77 -55.30 25.39
N TYR A 361 47.54 -56.38 25.46
CA TYR A 361 48.59 -56.60 26.44
C TYR A 361 49.91 -56.88 25.71
N CYS A 362 50.87 -55.98 25.84
CA CYS A 362 52.20 -56.12 25.25
C CYS A 362 53.25 -56.03 26.37
N GLN A 363 53.97 -57.12 26.57
CA GLN A 363 55.08 -57.18 27.52
C GLN A 363 56.41 -57.15 26.77
N ASP A 364 57.47 -56.77 27.47
CA ASP A 364 58.82 -56.74 26.91
C ASP A 364 59.16 -58.12 26.33
N ALA A 365 59.63 -58.15 25.08
CA ALA A 365 59.86 -59.39 24.37
C ALA A 365 60.96 -60.26 25.00
N CYS A 366 61.83 -59.69 25.86
CA CYS A 366 62.86 -60.43 26.60
C CYS A 366 62.38 -60.98 27.94
N THR A 367 61.27 -60.48 28.50
CA THR A 367 60.74 -60.97 29.77
C THR A 367 60.40 -62.46 29.66
N ASN A 368 61.10 -63.29 30.44
CA ASN A 368 60.97 -64.75 30.45
C ASN A 368 61.04 -65.38 29.04
N TYR A 369 61.83 -64.79 28.14
CA TYR A 369 62.02 -65.32 26.79
C TYR A 369 63.11 -66.38 26.76
N CYS A 370 64.30 -66.01 27.25
CA CYS A 370 65.43 -66.92 27.40
C CYS A 370 65.35 -67.65 28.73
N LEU A 371 65.55 -68.96 28.69
CA LEU A 371 65.58 -69.82 29.87
C LEU A 371 67.03 -70.11 30.27
N ASN A 372 67.24 -70.66 31.47
CA ASN A 372 68.56 -71.11 31.97
C ASN A 372 69.63 -70.01 31.93
N ASP A 373 69.30 -68.80 32.40
CA ASP A 373 70.19 -67.63 32.46
C ASP A 373 70.74 -67.15 31.09
N GLY A 374 70.06 -67.46 29.99
CA GLY A 374 70.40 -66.91 28.67
C GLY A 374 70.22 -65.39 28.61
N VAL A 375 71.15 -64.70 27.95
CA VAL A 375 71.09 -63.24 27.78
C VAL A 375 70.22 -62.92 26.56
N CYS A 376 69.08 -62.27 26.79
CA CYS A 376 68.23 -61.84 25.70
C CYS A 376 68.82 -60.62 24.97
N LYS A 377 68.96 -60.72 23.66
CA LYS A 377 69.39 -59.63 22.77
C LYS A 377 68.24 -59.24 21.86
N LYS A 378 68.00 -57.94 21.74
CA LYS A 378 67.00 -57.38 20.81
C LYS A 378 67.71 -56.75 19.63
N ASN A 379 67.26 -57.06 18.42
CA ASN A 379 67.72 -56.35 17.23
C ASN A 379 66.89 -55.06 17.00
N PRO A 380 67.34 -54.13 16.13
CA PRO A 380 66.64 -52.86 15.88
C PRO A 380 65.22 -53.02 15.30
N VAL A 381 64.90 -54.19 14.73
CA VAL A 381 63.58 -54.52 14.15
C VAL A 381 62.65 -55.17 15.19
N GLY A 382 63.14 -55.40 16.41
CA GLY A 382 62.37 -55.95 17.52
C GLY A 382 62.35 -57.48 17.62
N TYR A 383 63.09 -58.19 16.77
CA TYR A 383 63.32 -59.63 16.94
C TYR A 383 64.23 -59.87 18.14
N VAL A 384 63.90 -60.91 18.89
CA VAL A 384 64.63 -61.33 20.08
C VAL A 384 65.37 -62.62 19.83
N GLU A 385 66.63 -62.65 20.27
CA GLU A 385 67.51 -63.81 20.19
C GLU A 385 68.11 -64.08 21.57
N CYS A 386 68.25 -65.36 21.92
CA CYS A 386 68.87 -65.77 23.17
C CYS A 386 70.34 -66.09 22.92
N ALA A 387 71.23 -65.32 23.54
CA ALA A 387 72.63 -65.70 23.63
C ALA A 387 72.80 -66.66 24.82
N CYS A 388 73.06 -67.93 24.51
CA CYS A 388 73.38 -68.94 25.52
C CYS A 388 74.69 -68.61 26.23
N LYS A 389 74.78 -69.01 27.50
CA LYS A 389 76.02 -68.94 28.28
C LYS A 389 77.07 -69.91 27.70
N GLU A 390 78.36 -69.62 27.91
CA GLU A 390 79.45 -70.44 27.36
C GLU A 390 79.25 -71.95 27.61
N ASN A 391 79.42 -72.76 26.57
CA ASN A 391 79.21 -74.22 26.53
C ASN A 391 77.75 -74.73 26.50
N PHE A 392 76.76 -73.84 26.33
CA PHE A 392 75.36 -74.23 26.11
C PHE A 392 74.91 -73.82 24.71
N SER A 393 74.07 -74.66 24.08
CA SER A 393 73.41 -74.36 22.81
C SER A 393 71.93 -74.76 22.88
N GLY A 394 71.08 -73.99 22.19
CA GLY A 394 69.64 -74.22 22.16
C GLY A 394 68.94 -73.12 21.37
N GLU A 395 67.73 -73.40 20.91
CA GLU A 395 66.92 -72.45 20.13
C GLU A 395 66.00 -71.57 21.01
N ARG A 396 65.87 -71.90 22.31
CA ARG A 396 65.14 -71.11 23.32
C ARG A 396 65.51 -71.48 24.76
#